data_AF-A0A229S0M1-F1
#
_entry.id   AF-A0A229S0M1-F1
#
_cell.length_a   1.000
_cell.length_b   1.000
_cell.length_c   1.000
_cell.angle_alpha   90.00
_cell.angle_beta   90.00
_cell.angle_gamma   90.00
#
_symmetry.space_group_name_H-M   'P 1'
#
loop_
_entity.id
_entity.type
_entity.pdbx_description
1 polymer ?
#
loop_
_entity_poly.entity_id
_entity_poly.type
_entity_poly.pdbx_seq_one_letter_code
_entity_poly.pdbx_strand_id
1 'polypeptide(L)'
;MRAAFPYPTLFGDVSLDVTAVSVDGAELPYSHVSKVEQTVALHRTGREEWEVATLHLAAKLPEEELAEGPWVDPVCLAVLTEKATNARSTTRLTRSRDGSWRGSIELAHARHLNRASLGLTVVATLDDMACRFIGAAEKDWFVDLKVTTPVRQRDIEIVEIDFREGPHEWLRPFKESPWIVETTGDIPTVYLNTSAVEGLVDALHGTGGSPEEKMLREMTASQVAQDAWTAMFHTAISDLDLDEDGTPQMPAGWREAVVRMMLPDVLPGRQLTDALFDINERRTKGFGWSELQTSVQYAAGRRSQITKKLTNAVRSVHRSDRSDEQ
;
A
#
# COMPACT_ATOMS: atom_id res chain seq x y z
N MET A 1 1.69 -7.10 9.34
CA MET A 1 2.53 -7.72 10.39
C MET A 1 3.68 -8.40 9.66
N ARG A 2 4.94 -7.94 9.77
CA ARG A 2 6.06 -8.67 9.14
C ARG A 2 6.26 -9.95 9.94
N ALA A 3 6.24 -11.10 9.28
CA ALA A 3 6.54 -12.37 9.93
C ALA A 3 7.97 -12.30 10.49
N ALA A 4 8.14 -12.61 11.78
CA ALA A 4 9.45 -12.82 12.35
C ALA A 4 9.90 -14.23 11.97
N PHE A 5 10.97 -14.34 11.20
CA PHE A 5 11.54 -15.62 10.82
C PHE A 5 12.67 -15.98 11.79
N PRO A 6 12.73 -17.22 12.30
CA PRO A 6 13.79 -17.65 13.21
C PRO A 6 15.10 -17.98 12.47
N TYR A 7 15.30 -17.43 11.28
CA TYR A 7 16.43 -17.71 10.39
C TYR A 7 16.71 -16.51 9.46
N PRO A 8 17.91 -16.41 8.85
CA PRO A 8 18.27 -15.29 7.98
C PRO A 8 17.36 -15.17 6.75
N THR A 9 16.89 -13.94 6.52
CA THR A 9 16.18 -13.50 5.31
C THR A 9 16.93 -12.33 4.68
N LEU A 10 16.75 -12.11 3.39
CA LEU A 10 17.31 -10.98 2.65
C LEU A 10 16.99 -9.65 3.35
N PHE A 11 18.03 -8.85 3.54
CA PHE A 11 17.96 -7.49 4.06
C PHE A 11 17.86 -6.47 2.94
N GLY A 12 18.55 -6.70 1.83
CA GLY A 12 18.55 -5.84 0.65
C GLY A 12 17.23 -5.87 -0.13
N ASP A 13 17.07 -4.87 -1.00
CA ASP A 13 15.81 -4.65 -1.68
C ASP A 13 15.52 -5.70 -2.75
N VAL A 14 14.35 -6.32 -2.63
CA VAL A 14 13.78 -7.17 -3.66
C VAL A 14 12.74 -6.33 -4.41
N SER A 15 12.87 -6.26 -5.73
CA SER A 15 11.96 -5.49 -6.58
C SER A 15 11.36 -6.34 -7.69
N LEU A 16 10.14 -5.99 -8.08
CA LEU A 16 9.39 -6.60 -9.17
C LEU A 16 8.87 -5.49 -10.08
N ASP A 17 9.06 -5.67 -11.38
CA ASP A 17 8.56 -4.80 -12.44
C ASP A 17 7.78 -5.61 -13.48
N VAL A 18 6.65 -5.04 -13.93
CA VAL A 18 5.99 -5.48 -15.16
C VAL A 18 6.61 -4.71 -16.34
N THR A 19 7.27 -5.44 -17.23
CA THR A 19 8.04 -4.86 -18.34
C THR A 19 7.21 -4.72 -19.61
N ALA A 20 6.26 -5.63 -19.83
CA ALA A 20 5.31 -5.61 -20.94
C ALA A 20 4.06 -6.39 -20.55
N VAL A 21 2.95 -6.11 -21.23
CA VAL A 21 1.68 -6.83 -21.06
C VAL A 21 1.14 -7.14 -22.45
N SER A 22 0.62 -8.34 -22.65
CA SER A 22 -0.14 -8.70 -23.84
C SER A 22 -1.51 -9.26 -23.45
N VAL A 23 -2.53 -8.99 -24.26
CA VAL A 23 -3.91 -9.49 -24.09
C VAL A 23 -4.28 -10.25 -25.35
N ASP A 24 -4.61 -11.54 -25.19
CA ASP A 24 -4.86 -12.48 -26.29
C ASP A 24 -3.78 -12.45 -27.38
N GLY A 25 -2.52 -12.29 -26.97
CA GLY A 25 -1.35 -12.22 -27.85
C GLY A 25 -1.09 -10.85 -28.49
N ALA A 26 -1.96 -9.85 -28.31
CA ALA A 26 -1.72 -8.48 -28.76
C ALA A 26 -1.06 -7.66 -27.65
N GLU A 27 0.00 -6.91 -27.98
CA GLU A 27 0.70 -6.07 -27.01
C GLU A 27 -0.19 -4.93 -26.53
N LEU A 28 -0.24 -4.72 -25.21
CA LEU A 28 -1.01 -3.67 -24.58
C LEU A 28 -0.22 -2.35 -24.69
N PRO A 29 -0.84 -1.23 -25.10
CA PRO A 29 -0.12 0.05 -25.19
C PRO A 29 0.44 0.46 -23.82
N TYR A 30 1.64 1.07 -23.83
CA TYR A 30 2.32 1.51 -22.60
C TYR A 30 1.47 2.43 -21.71
N SER A 31 0.50 3.17 -22.27
CA SER A 31 -0.43 4.01 -21.51
C SER A 31 -1.30 3.24 -20.50
N HIS A 32 -1.38 1.91 -20.64
CA HIS A 32 -2.13 1.02 -19.75
C HIS A 32 -1.26 0.32 -18.70
N VAL A 33 0.04 0.65 -18.66
CA VAL A 33 0.99 0.14 -17.67
C VAL A 33 1.64 1.33 -16.97
N SER A 34 1.30 1.56 -15.71
CA SER A 34 1.94 2.58 -14.89
C SER A 34 2.98 1.95 -13.96
N LYS A 35 4.27 2.22 -14.24
CA LYS A 35 5.37 1.80 -13.36
C LYS A 35 5.39 2.56 -12.04
N VAL A 36 5.02 3.84 -12.08
CA VAL A 36 4.94 4.71 -10.89
C VAL A 36 3.86 4.21 -9.93
N GLU A 37 2.68 3.86 -10.48
CA GLU A 37 1.55 3.34 -9.70
C GLU A 37 1.59 1.82 -9.49
N GLN A 38 2.55 1.13 -10.10
CA GLN A 38 2.65 -0.33 -10.15
C GLN A 38 1.31 -0.98 -10.52
N THR A 39 0.65 -0.43 -11.54
CA THR A 39 -0.70 -0.85 -11.94
C THR A 39 -0.78 -1.11 -13.43
N VAL A 40 -1.54 -2.15 -13.80
CA VAL A 40 -1.89 -2.50 -15.18
C VAL A 40 -3.41 -2.38 -15.32
N ALA A 41 -3.86 -1.60 -16.29
CA ALA A 41 -5.28 -1.43 -16.63
C ALA A 41 -5.62 -2.26 -17.87
N LEU A 42 -6.37 -3.34 -17.69
CA LEU A 42 -6.77 -4.25 -18.78
C LEU A 42 -8.09 -3.82 -19.46
N HIS A 43 -8.78 -2.78 -18.98
CA HIS A 43 -10.04 -2.36 -19.59
C HIS A 43 -9.79 -1.56 -20.88
N ARG A 44 -10.51 -1.97 -21.92
CA ARG A 44 -10.54 -1.41 -23.29
C ARG A 44 -9.26 -1.61 -24.11
N THR A 45 -9.06 -2.86 -24.52
CA THR A 45 -8.27 -3.25 -25.71
C THR A 45 -9.09 -3.27 -27.01
N GLY A 46 -10.26 -2.62 -27.07
CA GLY A 46 -11.12 -2.65 -28.27
C GLY A 46 -11.77 -4.00 -28.58
N ARG A 47 -11.62 -4.99 -27.69
CA ARG A 47 -12.35 -6.27 -27.69
C ARG A 47 -13.18 -6.35 -26.41
N GLU A 48 -14.48 -6.57 -26.54
CA GLU A 48 -15.39 -6.75 -25.39
C GLU A 48 -15.16 -8.09 -24.66
N GLU A 49 -14.52 -9.05 -25.34
CA GLU A 49 -14.25 -10.39 -24.85
C GLU A 49 -12.76 -10.70 -25.02
N TRP A 50 -11.99 -10.59 -23.93
CA TRP A 50 -10.63 -11.13 -23.89
C TRP A 50 -10.56 -12.30 -22.90
N GLU A 51 -9.66 -13.24 -23.16
CA GLU A 51 -9.58 -14.48 -22.39
C GLU A 51 -8.36 -14.51 -21.47
N VAL A 52 -7.19 -14.09 -21.98
CA VAL A 52 -5.92 -14.20 -21.26
C VAL A 52 -5.08 -12.94 -21.40
N ALA A 53 -4.60 -12.41 -20.27
CA ALA A 53 -3.56 -11.41 -20.23
C ALA A 53 -2.25 -12.04 -19.76
N THR A 54 -1.15 -11.82 -20.49
CA THR A 54 0.20 -12.26 -20.13
C THR A 54 1.01 -11.07 -19.67
N LEU A 55 1.49 -11.11 -18.43
CA LEU A 55 2.37 -10.09 -17.85
C LEU A 55 3.81 -10.58 -17.93
N HIS A 56 4.67 -9.81 -18.59
CA HIS A 56 6.12 -10.04 -18.64
C HIS A 56 6.78 -9.35 -17.46
N LEU A 57 7.62 -10.09 -16.75
CA LEU A 57 8.13 -9.70 -15.43
C LEU A 57 9.65 -9.60 -15.46
N ALA A 58 10.17 -8.61 -14.75
CA ALA A 58 11.57 -8.52 -14.37
C ALA A 58 11.66 -8.31 -12.86
N ALA A 59 12.59 -8.99 -12.20
CA ALA A 59 12.88 -8.80 -10.80
C ALA A 59 14.38 -8.62 -10.56
N LYS A 60 14.71 -7.83 -9.54
CA LYS A 60 16.07 -7.64 -9.05
C LYS A 60 16.11 -8.02 -7.58
N LEU A 61 17.12 -8.80 -7.23
CA LEU A 61 17.41 -9.23 -5.87
C LEU A 61 18.79 -8.66 -5.48
N PRO A 62 19.12 -8.56 -4.19
CA PRO A 62 20.46 -8.15 -3.74
C PRO A 62 21.46 -9.28 -4.03
N GLU A 63 22.07 -9.27 -5.21
CA GLU A 63 22.88 -10.38 -5.73
C GLU A 63 24.15 -10.65 -4.90
N GLU A 64 24.79 -9.61 -4.36
CA GLU A 64 25.95 -9.77 -3.46
C GLU A 64 25.54 -10.46 -2.17
N GLU A 65 24.45 -10.02 -1.55
CA GLU A 65 23.90 -10.64 -0.34
C GLU A 65 23.50 -12.10 -0.59
N LEU A 66 22.84 -12.38 -1.70
CA LEU A 66 22.48 -13.75 -2.10
C LEU A 66 23.70 -14.66 -2.29
N ALA A 67 24.82 -14.12 -2.77
CA ALA A 67 26.04 -14.88 -3.03
C ALA A 67 26.85 -15.13 -1.74
N GLU A 68 26.87 -14.16 -0.83
CA GLU A 68 27.60 -14.26 0.45
C GLU A 68 26.78 -14.91 1.56
N GLY A 69 25.46 -14.93 1.42
CA GLY A 69 24.52 -15.46 2.40
C GLY A 69 24.49 -16.99 2.50
N PRO A 70 23.82 -17.53 3.52
CA PRO A 70 23.78 -18.97 3.80
C PRO A 70 22.80 -19.74 2.90
N TRP A 71 22.24 -19.10 1.88
CA TRP A 71 21.15 -19.64 1.06
C TRP A 71 21.68 -20.39 -0.16
N VAL A 72 21.09 -21.55 -0.42
CA VAL A 72 21.44 -22.39 -1.58
C VAL A 72 20.25 -22.48 -2.52
N ASP A 73 20.51 -22.49 -3.83
CA ASP A 73 19.51 -22.62 -4.89
C ASP A 73 18.32 -21.64 -4.75
N PRO A 74 18.56 -20.31 -4.77
CA PRO A 74 17.47 -19.35 -4.70
C PRO A 74 16.49 -19.52 -5.86
N VAL A 75 15.21 -19.42 -5.55
CA VAL A 75 14.09 -19.50 -6.49
C VAL A 75 13.21 -18.27 -6.31
N CYS A 76 13.02 -17.55 -7.40
CA CYS A 76 12.16 -16.39 -7.45
C CYS A 76 10.79 -16.79 -8.03
N LEU A 77 9.72 -16.56 -7.27
CA LEU A 77 8.35 -16.90 -7.63
C LEU A 77 7.52 -15.63 -7.74
N ALA A 78 6.92 -15.39 -8.90
CA ALA A 78 5.88 -14.39 -9.04
C ALA A 78 4.52 -15.03 -8.75
N VAL A 79 3.72 -14.39 -7.90
CA VAL A 79 2.45 -14.92 -7.41
C VAL A 79 1.36 -13.90 -7.72
N LEU A 80 0.41 -14.29 -8.56
CA LEU A 80 -0.79 -13.54 -8.87
C LEU A 80 -1.94 -14.09 -8.06
N THR A 81 -2.67 -13.22 -7.35
CA THR A 81 -3.82 -13.61 -6.53
C THR A 81 -4.99 -12.65 -6.71
N GLU A 82 -6.21 -13.17 -6.59
CA GLU A 82 -7.39 -12.34 -6.39
C GLU A 82 -8.22 -12.85 -5.23
N LYS A 83 -8.52 -11.94 -4.30
CA LYS A 83 -9.24 -12.27 -3.07
C LYS A 83 -10.70 -12.65 -3.32
N ALA A 84 -11.37 -12.00 -4.27
CA ALA A 84 -12.81 -12.18 -4.52
C ALA A 84 -13.13 -13.59 -5.04
N THR A 85 -12.30 -14.11 -5.94
CA THR A 85 -12.47 -15.44 -6.54
C THR A 85 -11.59 -16.51 -5.89
N ASN A 86 -10.71 -16.10 -4.96
CA ASN A 86 -9.64 -16.93 -4.40
C ASN A 86 -8.74 -17.54 -5.50
N ALA A 87 -8.65 -16.89 -6.66
CA ALA A 87 -7.79 -17.33 -7.75
C ALA A 87 -6.33 -17.11 -7.38
N ARG A 88 -5.48 -18.07 -7.75
CA ARG A 88 -4.04 -18.01 -7.59
C ARG A 88 -3.33 -18.64 -8.76
N SER A 89 -2.35 -17.91 -9.28
CA SER A 89 -1.39 -18.38 -10.28
C SER A 89 0.02 -18.10 -9.77
N THR A 90 0.95 -18.99 -10.06
CA THR A 90 2.35 -18.83 -9.65
C THR A 90 3.24 -19.23 -10.82
N THR A 91 4.29 -18.46 -11.06
CA THR A 91 5.31 -18.78 -12.06
C THR A 91 6.70 -18.64 -11.45
N ARG A 92 7.65 -19.46 -11.90
CA ARG A 92 9.05 -19.34 -11.51
C ARG A 92 9.75 -18.40 -12.48
N LEU A 93 10.41 -17.37 -11.95
CA LEU A 93 11.29 -16.52 -12.75
C LEU A 93 12.64 -17.23 -12.96
N THR A 94 13.23 -17.00 -14.12
CA THR A 94 14.52 -17.55 -14.51
C THR A 94 15.60 -16.48 -14.37
N ARG A 95 16.71 -16.83 -13.72
CA ARG A 95 17.88 -15.93 -13.61
C ARG A 95 18.56 -15.80 -14.96
N SER A 96 18.74 -14.56 -15.41
CA SER A 96 19.44 -14.19 -16.62
C SER A 96 20.93 -13.99 -16.34
N ARG A 97 21.75 -13.95 -17.40
CA ARG A 97 23.21 -13.76 -17.27
C ARG A 97 23.62 -12.40 -16.69
N ASP A 98 22.74 -11.41 -16.80
CA ASP A 98 22.92 -10.06 -16.26
C ASP A 98 22.51 -9.95 -14.77
N GLY A 99 22.20 -11.07 -14.11
CA GLY A 99 21.73 -11.11 -12.72
C GLY A 99 20.25 -10.78 -12.55
N SER A 100 19.55 -10.34 -13.60
CA SER A 100 18.11 -10.07 -13.52
C SER A 100 17.28 -11.35 -13.60
N TRP A 101 16.13 -11.38 -12.92
CA TRP A 101 15.19 -12.51 -12.95
C TRP A 101 14.05 -12.17 -13.90
N ARG A 102 13.71 -13.07 -14.83
CA ARG A 102 12.70 -12.82 -15.85
C ARG A 102 11.73 -13.98 -16.02
N GLY A 103 10.51 -13.68 -16.42
CA GLY A 103 9.49 -14.67 -16.71
C GLY A 103 8.18 -14.01 -17.11
N SER A 104 7.13 -14.81 -17.23
CA SER A 104 5.78 -14.32 -17.50
C SER A 104 4.75 -15.08 -16.68
N ILE A 105 3.67 -14.39 -16.33
CA ILE A 105 2.52 -14.95 -15.63
C ILE A 105 1.24 -14.62 -16.38
N GLU A 106 0.34 -15.60 -16.44
CA GLU A 106 -0.96 -15.47 -17.09
C GLU A 106 -2.06 -15.15 -16.08
N LEU A 107 -2.92 -14.24 -16.49
CA LEU A 107 -4.18 -13.89 -15.84
C LEU A 107 -5.31 -14.27 -16.80
N ALA A 108 -6.05 -15.32 -16.46
CA ALA A 108 -7.24 -15.73 -17.20
C ALA A 108 -8.46 -14.91 -16.73
N HIS A 109 -9.13 -14.22 -17.65
CA HIS A 109 -10.29 -13.36 -17.37
C HIS A 109 -11.38 -14.14 -16.61
N ALA A 110 -11.70 -15.36 -17.06
CA ALA A 110 -12.74 -16.19 -16.44
C ALA A 110 -12.49 -16.60 -14.97
N ARG A 111 -11.25 -16.44 -14.46
CA ARG A 111 -10.89 -16.77 -13.07
C ARG A 111 -10.82 -15.54 -12.16
N HIS A 112 -10.95 -14.35 -12.73
CA HIS A 112 -10.71 -13.09 -12.04
C HIS A 112 -11.92 -12.16 -12.22
N LEU A 113 -12.29 -11.41 -11.19
CA LEU A 113 -13.53 -10.62 -11.18
C LEU A 113 -13.28 -9.12 -11.34
N ASN A 114 -12.33 -8.58 -10.57
CA ASN A 114 -12.13 -7.13 -10.45
C ASN A 114 -10.67 -6.73 -10.56
N ARG A 115 -9.85 -7.18 -9.61
CA ARG A 115 -8.47 -6.73 -9.44
C ARG A 115 -7.63 -7.85 -8.85
N ALA A 116 -6.52 -8.16 -9.50
CA ALA A 116 -5.53 -9.11 -9.00
C ALA A 116 -4.31 -8.38 -8.42
N SER A 117 -3.73 -8.94 -7.37
CA SER A 117 -2.46 -8.53 -6.78
C SER A 117 -1.35 -9.46 -7.25
N LEU A 118 -0.27 -8.87 -7.77
CA LEU A 118 0.92 -9.57 -8.23
C LEU A 118 2.09 -9.23 -7.31
N GLY A 119 2.55 -10.21 -6.55
CA GLY A 119 3.71 -10.09 -5.67
C GLY A 119 4.88 -10.97 -6.11
N LEU A 120 6.03 -10.74 -5.49
CA LEU A 120 7.22 -11.58 -5.66
C LEU A 120 7.61 -12.21 -4.34
N THR A 121 7.90 -13.52 -4.36
CA THR A 121 8.40 -14.27 -3.22
C THR A 121 9.70 -14.96 -3.61
N VAL A 122 10.71 -14.83 -2.78
CA VAL A 122 12.00 -15.50 -2.94
C VAL A 122 12.09 -16.59 -1.89
N VAL A 123 12.37 -17.80 -2.35
CA VAL A 123 12.63 -18.96 -1.48
C VAL A 123 14.00 -19.54 -1.77
N ALA A 124 14.61 -20.20 -0.80
CA ALA A 124 15.87 -20.91 -1.00
C ALA A 124 15.97 -22.11 -0.05
N THR A 125 17.02 -22.90 -0.22
CA THR A 125 17.43 -23.93 0.74
C THR A 125 18.29 -23.30 1.81
N LEU A 126 18.00 -23.60 3.08
CA LEU A 126 18.77 -23.18 4.25
C LEU A 126 18.83 -24.33 5.26
N ASP A 127 20.01 -24.68 5.74
CA ASP A 127 20.25 -25.77 6.69
C ASP A 127 19.53 -27.08 6.25
N ASP A 128 19.77 -27.51 5.01
CA ASP A 128 19.16 -28.67 4.34
C ASP A 128 17.62 -28.62 4.17
N MET A 129 16.97 -27.51 4.52
CA MET A 129 15.54 -27.31 4.36
C MET A 129 15.25 -26.51 3.10
N ALA A 130 14.74 -27.19 2.07
CA ALA A 130 14.32 -26.56 0.83
C ALA A 130 13.10 -25.63 1.02
N CYS A 131 12.95 -24.68 0.09
CA CYS A 131 11.79 -23.80 -0.03
C CYS A 131 11.50 -22.91 1.19
N ARG A 132 12.53 -22.52 1.95
CA ARG A 132 12.42 -21.51 3.01
C ARG A 132 12.19 -20.14 2.41
N PHE A 133 11.25 -19.37 2.96
CA PHE A 133 11.02 -17.98 2.57
C PHE A 133 12.23 -17.13 2.96
N ILE A 134 12.86 -16.47 2.01
CA ILE A 134 14.03 -15.62 2.30
C ILE A 134 13.79 -14.16 1.92
N GLY A 135 12.74 -13.83 1.17
CA GLY A 135 12.44 -12.43 0.85
C GLY A 135 11.19 -12.27 0.02
N ALA A 136 10.72 -11.03 -0.11
CA ALA A 136 9.61 -10.66 -0.97
C ALA A 136 9.80 -9.22 -1.45
N ALA A 137 9.18 -8.88 -2.58
CA ALA A 137 9.09 -7.49 -2.99
C ALA A 137 8.34 -6.66 -1.94
N GLU A 138 8.78 -5.42 -1.70
CA GLU A 138 8.12 -4.56 -0.71
C GLU A 138 6.72 -4.12 -1.16
N LYS A 139 6.53 -3.95 -2.46
CA LYS A 139 5.29 -3.49 -3.07
C LYS A 139 4.80 -4.49 -4.12
N ASP A 140 3.51 -4.76 -4.08
CA ASP A 140 2.81 -5.55 -5.09
C ASP A 140 2.41 -4.67 -6.28
N TRP A 141 2.30 -5.30 -7.44
CA TRP A 141 1.61 -4.75 -8.60
C TRP A 141 0.11 -5.04 -8.52
N PHE A 142 -0.71 -4.15 -9.08
CA PHE A 142 -2.14 -4.37 -9.25
C PHE A 142 -2.49 -4.53 -10.72
N VAL A 143 -3.38 -5.48 -11.02
CA VAL A 143 -3.91 -5.70 -12.36
C VAL A 143 -5.41 -5.49 -12.29
N ASP A 144 -5.89 -4.38 -12.82
CA ASP A 144 -7.29 -4.01 -12.86
C ASP A 144 -7.96 -4.48 -14.14
N LEU A 145 -9.04 -5.22 -14.01
CA LEU A 145 -9.77 -5.77 -15.16
C LEU A 145 -10.80 -4.76 -15.73
N LYS A 146 -11.24 -3.78 -14.91
CA LYS A 146 -12.40 -2.93 -15.21
C LYS A 146 -12.10 -1.44 -15.45
N VAL A 147 -10.88 -0.97 -15.15
CA VAL A 147 -10.53 0.46 -15.30
C VAL A 147 -9.67 0.68 -16.54
N THR A 148 -9.93 1.77 -17.28
CA THR A 148 -9.21 2.10 -18.53
C THR A 148 -7.85 2.75 -18.30
N THR A 149 -7.66 3.39 -17.15
CA THR A 149 -6.45 4.13 -16.81
C THR A 149 -5.73 3.39 -15.69
N PRO A 150 -4.42 3.11 -15.80
CA PRO A 150 -3.64 2.39 -14.79
C PRO A 150 -3.33 3.32 -13.60
N VAL A 151 -4.38 3.77 -12.94
CA VAL A 151 -4.29 4.40 -11.63
C VAL A 151 -4.31 3.28 -10.62
N ARG A 152 -3.36 3.30 -9.67
CA ARG A 152 -3.62 2.59 -8.43
C ARG A 152 -4.93 3.19 -7.92
N GLN A 153 -6.00 2.41 -7.76
CA GLN A 153 -7.08 2.81 -6.85
C GLN A 153 -6.41 2.96 -5.49
N ARG A 154 -5.86 4.15 -5.27
CA ARG A 154 -5.46 4.60 -3.97
C ARG A 154 -6.79 4.97 -3.34
N ASP A 155 -7.02 4.48 -2.14
CA ASP A 155 -8.11 5.02 -1.30
C ASP A 155 -7.86 6.51 -0.97
N ILE A 156 -6.72 7.09 -1.41
CA ILE A 156 -6.23 8.43 -1.11
C ILE A 156 -5.38 8.99 -2.27
N GLU A 157 -5.71 10.16 -2.79
CA GLU A 157 -4.89 10.96 -3.70
C GLU A 157 -3.89 11.83 -2.91
N ILE A 158 -2.71 12.09 -3.48
CA ILE A 158 -1.72 13.01 -2.87
C ILE A 158 -1.40 14.07 -3.92
N VAL A 159 -1.61 15.34 -3.55
CA VAL A 159 -1.43 16.50 -4.44
C VAL A 159 -0.46 17.47 -3.78
N GLU A 160 0.60 17.82 -4.48
CA GLU A 160 1.57 18.84 -4.03
C GLU A 160 1.19 20.20 -4.59
N ILE A 161 1.03 21.17 -3.72
CA ILE A 161 0.57 22.50 -4.10
C ILE A 161 1.01 23.56 -3.08
N ASP A 162 1.25 24.77 -3.57
CA ASP A 162 1.48 25.92 -2.72
C ASP A 162 0.15 26.41 -2.13
N PHE A 163 0.01 26.43 -0.81
CA PHE A 163 -1.25 26.86 -0.20
C PHE A 163 -1.42 28.39 -0.21
N ARG A 164 -0.34 29.15 -0.36
CA ARG A 164 -0.34 30.63 -0.40
C ARG A 164 -0.71 31.13 -1.79
N GLU A 165 -0.02 30.63 -2.80
CA GLU A 165 -0.07 31.15 -4.17
C GLU A 165 -0.67 30.16 -5.19
N GLY A 166 -0.99 28.93 -4.76
CA GLY A 166 -1.55 27.91 -5.63
C GLY A 166 -2.98 28.19 -6.11
N PRO A 167 -3.46 27.39 -7.10
CA PRO A 167 -4.75 27.58 -7.75
C PRO A 167 -5.98 27.37 -6.85
N HIS A 168 -5.83 26.74 -5.68
CA HIS A 168 -6.94 26.44 -4.78
C HIS A 168 -7.05 27.49 -3.66
N GLU A 169 -7.92 28.49 -3.85
CA GLU A 169 -8.06 29.59 -2.89
C GLU A 169 -8.50 29.13 -1.48
N TRP A 170 -9.23 28.03 -1.38
CA TRP A 170 -9.68 27.45 -0.12
C TRP A 170 -8.54 26.90 0.76
N LEU A 171 -7.35 26.67 0.18
CA LEU A 171 -6.15 26.24 0.92
C LEU A 171 -5.43 27.41 1.62
N ARG A 172 -5.66 28.66 1.19
CA ARG A 172 -4.98 29.86 1.72
C ARG A 172 -5.09 30.04 3.24
N PRO A 173 -6.23 29.76 3.89
CA PRO A 173 -6.32 29.83 5.34
C PRO A 173 -5.38 28.84 6.06
N PHE A 174 -4.98 27.75 5.40
CA PHE A 174 -4.15 26.69 5.95
C PHE A 174 -2.68 26.82 5.56
N LYS A 175 -2.24 27.98 5.05
CA LYS A 175 -0.88 28.20 4.51
C LYS A 175 0.28 27.87 5.44
N GLU A 176 0.06 27.82 6.75
CA GLU A 176 1.06 27.44 7.76
C GLU A 176 1.05 25.94 8.08
N SER A 177 0.08 25.19 7.54
CA SER A 177 0.00 23.74 7.67
C SER A 177 0.90 23.05 6.64
N PRO A 178 1.68 22.02 7.02
CA PRO A 178 2.50 21.25 6.09
C PRO A 178 1.67 20.31 5.19
N TRP A 179 0.49 19.90 5.64
CA TRP A 179 -0.48 19.15 4.84
C TRP A 179 -1.91 19.40 5.31
N ILE A 180 -2.88 19.08 4.45
CA ILE A 180 -4.32 19.02 4.78
C ILE A 180 -4.91 17.77 4.15
N VAL A 181 -5.81 17.12 4.87
CA VAL A 181 -6.59 15.99 4.36
C VAL A 181 -7.99 16.48 4.02
N GLU A 182 -8.34 16.41 2.75
CA GLU A 182 -9.69 16.62 2.24
C GLU A 182 -10.36 15.24 2.09
N THR A 183 -11.61 15.13 2.54
CA THR A 183 -12.38 13.88 2.47
C THR A 183 -13.78 14.08 1.89
N THR A 184 -14.08 15.27 1.36
CA THR A 184 -15.40 15.59 0.81
C THR A 184 -15.57 15.15 -0.64
N GLY A 185 -14.47 14.93 -1.37
CA GLY A 185 -14.48 14.38 -2.72
C GLY A 185 -14.79 12.88 -2.82
N ASP A 186 -14.89 12.41 -4.07
CA ASP A 186 -15.04 10.99 -4.40
C ASP A 186 -13.81 10.15 -4.03
N ILE A 187 -12.65 10.81 -3.90
CA ILE A 187 -11.40 10.22 -3.43
C ILE A 187 -10.82 11.18 -2.37
N PRO A 188 -10.52 10.70 -1.15
CA PRO A 188 -9.81 11.48 -0.14
C PRO A 188 -8.50 12.01 -0.70
N THR A 189 -8.22 13.28 -0.50
CA THR A 189 -7.01 13.92 -1.05
C THR A 189 -6.16 14.51 0.05
N VAL A 190 -4.89 14.11 0.11
CA VAL A 190 -3.88 14.74 0.94
C VAL A 190 -3.19 15.81 0.12
N TYR A 191 -3.44 17.07 0.45
CA TYR A 191 -2.70 18.20 -0.10
C TYR A 191 -1.42 18.39 0.71
N LEU A 192 -0.26 18.28 0.08
CA LEU A 192 1.05 18.58 0.65
C LEU A 192 1.43 20.02 0.31
N ASN A 193 1.71 20.83 1.32
CA ASN A 193 2.04 22.23 1.14
C ASN A 193 3.52 22.38 0.78
N THR A 194 3.80 22.75 -0.47
CA THR A 194 5.17 22.93 -0.97
C THR A 194 5.88 24.14 -0.35
N SER A 195 5.13 25.06 0.28
CA SER A 195 5.64 26.36 0.76
C SER A 195 5.74 26.50 2.29
N ALA A 196 5.10 25.61 3.08
CA ALA A 196 5.09 25.72 4.54
C ALA A 196 6.42 25.33 5.17
N VAL A 197 7.06 24.29 4.65
CA VAL A 197 8.34 23.76 5.15
C VAL A 197 9.27 23.52 3.96
N GLU A 198 10.33 24.31 3.90
CA GLU A 198 11.35 24.20 2.86
C GLU A 198 11.96 22.80 2.85
N GLY A 199 12.03 22.19 1.67
CA GLY A 199 12.63 20.87 1.47
C GLY A 199 11.81 19.68 1.99
N LEU A 200 10.61 19.87 2.55
CA LEU A 200 9.79 18.76 3.07
C LEU A 200 9.36 17.78 1.97
N VAL A 201 8.88 18.31 0.84
CA VAL A 201 8.43 17.51 -0.31
C VAL A 201 9.62 16.78 -0.94
N ASP A 202 10.75 17.46 -1.10
CA ASP A 202 11.98 16.84 -1.60
C ASP A 202 12.48 15.72 -0.67
N ALA A 203 12.43 15.95 0.65
CA ALA A 203 12.78 14.95 1.65
C ALA A 203 11.85 13.72 1.61
N LEU A 204 10.56 13.92 1.32
CA LEU A 204 9.58 12.84 1.14
C LEU A 204 9.82 12.04 -0.13
N HIS A 205 10.28 12.67 -1.21
CA HIS A 205 10.59 12.03 -2.49
C HIS A 205 11.98 11.39 -2.57
N GLY A 206 12.92 11.79 -1.70
CA GLY A 206 14.27 11.27 -1.69
C GLY A 206 14.31 9.74 -1.62
N THR A 207 14.93 9.10 -2.61
CA THR A 207 15.17 7.64 -2.62
C THR A 207 16.48 7.24 -1.94
N GLY A 208 17.33 8.22 -1.61
CA GLY A 208 18.57 8.07 -0.85
C GLY A 208 18.63 9.05 0.32
N GLY A 209 19.80 9.19 0.94
CA GLY A 209 20.03 10.13 2.04
C GLY A 209 20.70 9.52 3.26
N SER A 210 21.08 10.36 4.20
CA SER A 210 21.62 9.92 5.49
C SER A 210 20.56 9.12 6.28
N PRO A 211 20.97 8.30 7.27
CA PRO A 211 20.02 7.59 8.14
C PRO A 211 18.99 8.53 8.80
N GLU A 212 19.40 9.76 9.13
CA GLU A 212 18.56 10.80 9.71
C GLU A 212 17.51 11.31 8.71
N GLU A 213 17.89 11.55 7.45
CA GLU A 213 16.97 11.97 6.39
C GLU A 213 15.93 10.89 6.09
N LYS A 214 16.36 9.62 6.05
CA LYS A 214 15.45 8.48 5.90
C LYS A 214 14.48 8.39 7.07
N MET A 215 14.97 8.54 8.29
CA MET A 215 14.14 8.54 9.49
C MET A 215 13.11 9.67 9.49
N LEU A 216 13.52 10.89 9.13
CA LEU A 216 12.63 12.05 9.02
C LEU A 216 11.53 11.79 7.99
N ARG A 217 11.89 11.35 6.77
CA ARG A 217 10.94 10.98 5.72
C ARG A 217 9.95 9.93 6.21
N GLU A 218 10.46 8.86 6.82
CA GLU A 218 9.66 7.74 7.30
C GLU A 218 8.65 8.17 8.38
N MET A 219 9.08 9.01 9.33
CA MET A 219 8.25 9.55 10.41
C MET A 219 7.19 10.52 9.88
N THR A 220 7.57 11.48 9.04
CA THR A 220 6.62 12.41 8.40
C THR A 220 5.57 11.66 7.61
N ALA A 221 5.97 10.70 6.76
CA ALA A 221 5.02 9.90 5.99
C ALA A 221 4.05 9.10 6.88
N SER A 222 4.52 8.62 8.04
CA SER A 222 3.63 7.95 9.00
C SER A 222 2.68 8.92 9.70
N GLN A 223 3.11 10.13 10.00
CA GLN A 223 2.23 11.13 10.59
C GLN A 223 1.12 11.56 9.62
N VAL A 224 1.49 11.88 8.37
CA VAL A 224 0.54 12.17 7.28
C VAL A 224 -0.46 11.03 7.11
N ALA A 225 0.02 9.78 7.09
CA ALA A 225 -0.85 8.62 6.98
C ALA A 225 -1.80 8.48 8.18
N GLN A 226 -1.34 8.74 9.41
CA GLN A 226 -2.20 8.69 10.60
C GLN A 226 -3.32 9.73 10.54
N ASP A 227 -2.98 10.96 10.16
CA ASP A 227 -3.95 12.04 10.01
C ASP A 227 -4.98 11.71 8.91
N ALA A 228 -4.52 11.16 7.79
CA ALA A 228 -5.39 10.73 6.71
C ALA A 228 -6.35 9.63 7.15
N TRP A 229 -5.86 8.56 7.80
CA TRP A 229 -6.72 7.49 8.33
C TRP A 229 -7.74 7.99 9.33
N THR A 230 -7.36 8.94 10.19
CA THR A 230 -8.25 9.53 11.19
C THR A 230 -9.36 10.34 10.52
N ALA A 231 -9.01 11.26 9.63
CA ALA A 231 -9.96 12.11 8.92
C ALA A 231 -10.92 11.28 8.05
N MET A 232 -10.37 10.33 7.28
CA MET A 232 -11.14 9.42 6.45
C MET A 232 -12.12 8.58 7.27
N PHE A 233 -11.67 8.02 8.40
CA PHE A 233 -12.55 7.23 9.24
C PHE A 233 -13.70 8.05 9.80
N HIS A 234 -13.42 9.26 10.32
CA HIS A 234 -14.46 10.16 10.79
C HIS A 234 -15.47 10.49 9.70
N THR A 235 -15.02 10.80 8.49
CA THR A 235 -15.92 11.08 7.36
C THR A 235 -16.69 9.83 6.91
N ALA A 236 -16.08 8.65 6.93
CA ALA A 236 -16.74 7.42 6.53
C ALA A 236 -17.91 7.04 7.44
N ILE A 237 -17.87 7.45 8.71
CA ILE A 237 -18.92 7.19 9.70
C ILE A 237 -19.73 8.43 10.08
N SER A 238 -19.49 9.58 9.43
CA SER A 238 -20.17 10.86 9.74
C SER A 238 -21.56 10.98 9.12
N ASP A 239 -21.91 10.15 8.14
CA ASP A 239 -23.26 10.15 7.57
C ASP A 239 -23.55 8.76 7.01
N LEU A 240 -24.03 7.87 7.88
CA LEU A 240 -24.35 6.49 7.51
C LEU A 240 -25.82 6.46 7.10
N ASP A 241 -26.08 5.93 5.90
CA ASP A 241 -27.44 5.66 5.47
C ASP A 241 -28.07 4.61 6.40
N LEU A 242 -29.35 4.78 6.70
CA LEU A 242 -30.12 3.82 7.48
C LEU A 242 -31.11 3.10 6.57
N ASP A 243 -31.33 1.81 6.80
CA ASP A 243 -32.42 1.08 6.15
C ASP A 243 -33.79 1.40 6.79
N GLU A 244 -34.84 0.74 6.29
CA GLU A 244 -36.22 0.90 6.76
C GLU A 244 -36.39 0.56 8.25
N ASP A 245 -35.51 -0.27 8.80
CA ASP A 245 -35.50 -0.68 10.21
C ASP A 245 -34.63 0.24 11.09
N GLY A 246 -34.01 1.27 10.50
CA GLY A 246 -33.10 2.19 11.19
C GLY A 246 -31.70 1.60 11.41
N THR A 247 -31.35 0.53 10.71
CA THR A 247 -30.04 -0.13 10.81
C THR A 247 -29.04 0.57 9.88
N PRO A 248 -27.86 0.99 10.38
CA PRO A 248 -26.84 1.61 9.55
C PRO A 248 -26.32 0.66 8.48
N GLN A 249 -26.30 1.15 7.25
CA GLN A 249 -25.77 0.47 6.09
C GLN A 249 -24.28 0.76 5.95
N MET A 250 -23.55 -0.24 5.45
CA MET A 250 -22.15 -0.07 5.10
C MET A 250 -22.05 1.01 4.01
N PRO A 251 -21.24 2.06 4.20
CA PRO A 251 -21.06 3.08 3.17
C PRO A 251 -20.35 2.46 1.96
N ALA A 252 -20.53 3.05 0.78
CA ALA A 252 -19.88 2.59 -0.46
C ALA A 252 -18.55 3.31 -0.74
N GLY A 253 -17.82 2.82 -1.75
CA GLY A 253 -16.58 3.44 -2.24
C GLY A 253 -15.43 3.32 -1.24
N TRP A 254 -14.57 4.34 -1.18
CA TRP A 254 -13.43 4.37 -0.26
C TRP A 254 -13.85 4.29 1.21
N ARG A 255 -15.04 4.79 1.55
CA ARG A 255 -15.59 4.78 2.92
C ARG A 255 -15.78 3.34 3.42
N GLU A 256 -16.22 2.43 2.55
CA GLU A 256 -16.36 1.00 2.88
C GLU A 256 -15.03 0.41 3.34
N ALA A 257 -13.98 0.63 2.54
CA ALA A 257 -12.65 0.09 2.78
C ALA A 257 -12.11 0.60 4.12
N VAL A 258 -12.27 1.90 4.38
CA VAL A 258 -11.84 2.52 5.64
C VAL A 258 -12.56 1.94 6.84
N VAL A 259 -13.90 1.83 6.80
CA VAL A 259 -14.70 1.24 7.87
C VAL A 259 -14.25 -0.19 8.14
N ARG A 260 -14.14 -1.03 7.10
CA ARG A 260 -13.71 -2.43 7.23
C ARG A 260 -12.31 -2.59 7.83
N MET A 261 -11.38 -1.68 7.52
CA MET A 261 -10.01 -1.75 8.01
C MET A 261 -9.84 -1.22 9.43
N MET A 262 -10.65 -0.23 9.83
CA MET A 262 -10.53 0.47 11.11
C MET A 262 -11.44 -0.12 12.19
N LEU A 263 -12.70 -0.46 11.89
CA LEU A 263 -13.67 -0.94 12.89
C LEU A 263 -13.15 -2.06 13.79
N PRO A 264 -12.46 -3.10 13.27
CA PRO A 264 -11.99 -4.20 14.11
C PRO A 264 -10.97 -3.77 15.18
N ASP A 265 -10.18 -2.73 14.91
CA ASP A 265 -9.23 -2.16 15.86
C ASP A 265 -9.91 -1.12 16.78
N VAL A 266 -10.99 -0.46 16.32
CA VAL A 266 -11.76 0.54 17.09
C VAL A 266 -12.72 -0.10 18.08
N LEU A 267 -13.41 -1.17 17.67
CA LEU A 267 -14.36 -1.96 18.45
C LEU A 267 -14.02 -3.46 18.35
N PRO A 268 -12.98 -3.92 19.08
CA PRO A 268 -12.53 -5.30 18.99
C PRO A 268 -13.59 -6.30 19.49
N GLY A 269 -13.64 -7.47 18.85
CA GLY A 269 -14.52 -8.58 19.24
C GLY A 269 -15.98 -8.45 18.80
N ARG A 270 -16.33 -7.41 18.04
CA ARG A 270 -17.67 -7.21 17.45
C ARG A 270 -17.70 -7.66 15.99
N GLN A 271 -18.86 -8.14 15.54
CA GLN A 271 -19.09 -8.28 14.10
C GLN A 271 -19.20 -6.90 13.46
N LEU A 272 -18.88 -6.81 12.18
CA LEU A 272 -18.77 -5.52 11.49
C LEU A 272 -20.10 -4.74 11.46
N THR A 273 -21.22 -5.44 11.28
CA THR A 273 -22.57 -4.87 11.31
C THR A 273 -22.92 -4.31 12.69
N ASP A 274 -22.65 -5.09 13.75
CA ASP A 274 -22.92 -4.68 15.14
C ASP A 274 -22.04 -3.49 15.54
N ALA A 275 -20.76 -3.50 15.13
CA ALA A 275 -19.84 -2.40 15.39
C ALA A 275 -20.26 -1.12 14.65
N LEU A 276 -20.83 -1.23 13.45
CA LEU A 276 -21.35 -0.08 12.71
C LEU A 276 -22.60 0.49 13.39
N PHE A 277 -23.48 -0.38 13.88
CA PHE A 277 -24.63 0.00 14.69
C PHE A 277 -24.21 0.74 15.97
N ASP A 278 -23.28 0.17 16.74
CA ASP A 278 -22.76 0.74 17.98
C ASP A 278 -22.14 2.14 17.74
N ILE A 279 -21.40 2.32 16.65
CA ILE A 279 -20.82 3.62 16.27
C ILE A 279 -21.92 4.64 15.96
N ASN A 280 -22.90 4.27 15.14
CA ASN A 280 -24.00 5.16 14.79
C ASN A 280 -24.81 5.56 16.04
N GLU A 281 -25.09 4.61 16.92
CA GLU A 281 -25.81 4.86 18.16
C GLU A 281 -25.05 5.83 19.08
N ARG A 282 -23.76 5.58 19.32
CA ARG A 282 -22.91 6.43 20.17
C ARG A 282 -22.79 7.86 19.62
N ARG A 283 -22.71 7.99 18.30
CA ARG A 283 -22.61 9.28 17.63
C ARG A 283 -23.91 10.08 17.71
N THR A 284 -25.05 9.43 17.42
CA THR A 284 -26.36 10.09 17.39
C THR A 284 -26.91 10.38 18.79
N LYS A 285 -26.67 9.50 19.76
CA LYS A 285 -27.12 9.67 21.15
C LYS A 285 -26.11 10.42 22.03
N GLY A 286 -24.93 10.73 21.51
CA GLY A 286 -23.91 11.56 22.16
C GLY A 286 -23.20 10.90 23.35
N PHE A 287 -23.36 9.59 23.55
CA PHE A 287 -22.71 8.85 24.64
C PHE A 287 -21.51 8.04 24.11
N GLY A 288 -20.38 8.06 24.83
CA GLY A 288 -19.23 7.19 24.54
C GLY A 288 -18.43 7.49 23.27
N TRP A 289 -18.76 8.58 22.55
CA TRP A 289 -18.00 9.00 21.35
C TRP A 289 -16.59 9.50 21.69
N SER A 290 -16.44 10.26 22.79
CA SER A 290 -15.14 10.73 23.27
C SER A 290 -14.21 9.58 23.66
N GLU A 291 -14.75 8.51 24.24
CA GLU A 291 -14.00 7.30 24.58
C GLU A 291 -13.51 6.56 23.33
N LEU A 292 -14.35 6.54 22.27
CA LEU A 292 -13.99 5.96 20.98
C LEU A 292 -12.86 6.71 20.28
N GLN A 293 -12.67 8.01 20.53
CA GLN A 293 -11.58 8.78 19.92
C GLN A 293 -10.22 8.17 20.23
N THR A 294 -10.01 7.67 21.45
CA THR A 294 -8.77 6.98 21.83
C THR A 294 -8.55 5.73 20.98
N SER A 295 -9.60 4.93 20.76
CA SER A 295 -9.54 3.72 19.93
C SER A 295 -9.35 4.05 18.45
N VAL A 296 -9.93 5.14 17.95
CA VAL A 296 -9.71 5.63 16.58
C VAL A 296 -8.25 6.04 16.38
N GLN A 297 -7.69 6.82 17.31
CA GLN A 297 -6.28 7.21 17.26
C GLN A 297 -5.35 5.99 17.31
N TYR A 298 -5.67 5.01 18.17
CA TYR A 298 -4.93 3.75 18.23
C TYR A 298 -5.00 2.96 16.91
N ALA A 299 -6.19 2.81 16.32
CA ALA A 299 -6.38 2.13 15.05
C ALA A 299 -5.64 2.84 13.91
N ALA A 300 -5.74 4.17 13.82
CA ALA A 300 -5.04 4.98 12.82
C ALA A 300 -3.51 4.87 12.97
N GLY A 301 -3.00 4.93 14.21
CA GLY A 301 -1.58 4.73 14.50
C GLY A 301 -1.06 3.33 14.12
N ARG A 302 -1.90 2.30 14.29
CA ARG A 302 -1.59 0.95 13.77
C ARG A 302 -1.56 0.93 12.25
N ARG A 303 -2.48 1.59 11.57
CA ARG A 303 -2.51 1.63 10.09
C ARG A 303 -1.34 2.41 9.51
N SER A 304 -0.94 3.50 10.15
CA SER A 304 0.22 4.30 9.75
C SER A 304 1.58 3.68 10.09
N GLN A 305 1.58 2.60 10.89
CA GLN A 305 2.79 1.92 11.39
C GLN A 305 3.70 2.86 12.21
N ILE A 306 3.19 3.97 12.75
CA ILE A 306 4.00 5.00 13.41
C ILE A 306 4.81 4.44 14.59
N THR A 307 4.23 3.56 15.41
CA THR A 307 4.92 2.92 16.55
C THR A 307 6.10 2.07 16.09
N LYS A 308 5.95 1.35 14.97
CA LYS A 308 7.02 0.52 14.41
C LYS A 308 8.16 1.40 13.90
N LYS A 309 7.84 2.46 13.15
CA LYS A 309 8.84 3.38 12.61
C LYS A 309 9.56 4.15 13.72
N LEU A 310 8.83 4.59 14.75
CA LEU A 310 9.41 5.23 15.94
C LEU A 310 10.34 4.26 16.70
N THR A 311 9.97 2.99 16.83
CA THR A 311 10.85 1.98 17.46
C THR A 311 12.13 1.79 16.65
N ASN A 312 12.03 1.76 15.32
CA ASN A 312 13.20 1.64 14.45
C ASN A 312 14.10 2.89 14.53
N ALA A 313 13.49 4.07 14.56
CA ALA A 313 14.16 5.36 14.75
C ALA A 313 14.95 5.40 16.06
N VAL A 314 14.31 5.11 17.20
CA VAL A 314 14.97 5.08 18.52
C VAL A 314 16.14 4.09 18.55
N ARG A 315 15.98 2.91 17.93
CA ARG A 315 17.07 1.92 17.81
C ARG A 315 18.23 2.40 16.93
N SER A 316 17.94 3.21 15.91
CA SER A 316 18.96 3.80 15.04
C SER A 316 19.80 4.82 15.78
N VAL A 317 19.15 5.74 16.52
CA VAL A 317 19.82 6.77 17.34
C VAL A 317 20.71 6.13 18.41
N HIS A 318 20.22 5.10 19.11
CA HIS A 318 21.04 4.38 20.08
C HIS A 318 22.21 3.59 19.48
N ARG A 319 22.21 3.35 18.17
CA ARG A 319 23.31 2.65 17.49
C ARG A 319 24.38 3.64 17.02
N SER A 320 23.99 4.84 16.57
CA SER A 320 24.92 5.93 16.19
C SER A 320 25.71 6.46 17.39
N ASP A 321 25.07 6.60 18.57
CA ASP A 321 25.77 7.01 19.81
C ASP A 321 26.88 6.03 20.23
N ARG A 322 26.78 4.76 19.85
CA ARG A 322 27.77 3.72 20.20
C ARG A 322 28.92 3.60 19.20
N SER A 323 28.77 4.17 18.00
CA SER A 323 29.83 4.23 16.99
C SER A 323 30.71 5.47 17.12
N ASP A 324 30.22 6.53 17.76
CA ASP A 324 31.00 7.76 18.01
C ASP A 324 31.87 7.68 19.28
N GLU A 325 31.71 6.63 20.11
CA GLU A 325 32.52 6.36 21.30
C GLU A 325 33.68 5.35 21.06
N GLN A 326 34.03 5.04 19.79
CA GLN A 326 35.18 4.18 19.43
C GLN A 326 36.24 4.89 18.60
#